data_AF-V4T3F3-F1
#
_entry.id   AF-V4T3F3-F1
#
_cell.length_a   1.000
_cell.length_b   1.000
_cell.length_c   1.000
_cell.angle_alpha   90.00
_cell.angle_beta   90.00
_cell.angle_gamma   90.00
#
_symmetry.space_group_name_H-M   'P 1'
#
loop_
_entity.id
_entity.type
_entity.pdbx_description
1 polymer ?
#
loop_
_entity_poly.entity_id
_entity_poly.type
_entity_poly.pdbx_seq_one_letter_code
_entity_poly.pdbx_strand_id
1 'polypeptide(L)'
;MGCFLSTSKDTGGNRRRPGNIGEVSVYVPGLRIPKPVDFSQSLGDNLSKNMVERLSALRTRIVVMAAQEGPTITRTRRKSATQHGGSTLADLHQALEDYLPVLLGLVKDESQLQYKVQFVWVNQEDEAEETAISNAWYEVLSVLHLMAMLSLSQANLLLLPRTSADGYQPKVSEESRRASVDIFLKAAGYLDCAVRHVLPQMSPELRRELPVDLAEGDLRALCLQALGQGVDIQLGMAIDSTKATLAVKRRLACEMVKYWQQAQDNIMNLPLANGWGEKHKLFVKWKYFEAKAAAYYYHGLILDEGNTEKFHGMAVAALQAADEYLRKVRRHVRHLM
;
A
#
# COMPACT_ATOMS: atom_id res chain seq x y z
N MET A 1 -37.46 4.09 -16.83
CA MET A 1 -37.81 3.67 -18.21
C MET A 1 -36.57 3.83 -19.09
N GLY A 2 -36.33 2.83 -19.96
CA GLY A 2 -35.25 2.58 -20.96
C GLY A 2 -34.06 3.54 -21.13
N CYS A 3 -32.80 3.07 -21.17
CA CYS A 3 -32.12 2.38 -22.31
C CYS A 3 -31.95 3.29 -23.54
N PHE A 4 -30.85 3.38 -24.30
CA PHE A 4 -29.66 2.54 -24.53
C PHE A 4 -28.71 3.33 -25.51
N LEU A 5 -27.47 2.86 -25.67
CA LEU A 5 -26.49 3.08 -26.76
C LEU A 5 -25.52 4.29 -26.73
N SER A 6 -24.26 3.99 -26.47
CA SER A 6 -23.16 4.45 -27.34
C SER A 6 -22.12 3.33 -27.50
N THR A 7 -21.99 2.82 -28.72
CA THR A 7 -21.12 1.72 -29.14
C THR A 7 -19.64 2.10 -29.18
N SER A 8 -18.82 1.09 -28.86
CA SER A 8 -17.36 1.01 -28.95
C SER A 8 -16.81 1.33 -30.35
N LYS A 9 -15.67 2.02 -30.40
CA LYS A 9 -14.64 1.78 -31.41
C LYS A 9 -13.40 1.25 -30.70
N ASP A 10 -13.26 -0.07 -30.71
CA ASP A 10 -12.06 -0.81 -30.32
C ASP A 10 -11.01 -0.66 -31.41
N THR A 11 -9.83 -0.18 -31.03
CA THR A 11 -8.57 -0.45 -31.73
C THR A 11 -7.56 -0.94 -30.70
N GLY A 12 -7.34 -2.26 -30.71
CA GLY A 12 -6.07 -2.94 -30.43
C GLY A 12 -5.36 -2.64 -29.11
N GLY A 13 -5.61 -3.47 -28.10
CA GLY A 13 -4.73 -3.64 -26.95
C GLY A 13 -5.41 -4.44 -25.85
N ASN A 14 -4.82 -5.58 -25.47
CA ASN A 14 -5.30 -6.47 -24.41
C ASN A 14 -5.15 -5.82 -23.01
N ARG A 15 -5.71 -4.63 -22.81
CA ARG A 15 -5.80 -4.01 -21.49
C ARG A 15 -6.80 -4.81 -20.68
N ARG A 16 -6.29 -5.59 -19.71
CA ARG A 16 -7.11 -6.26 -18.69
C ARG A 16 -8.03 -5.21 -18.07
N ARG A 17 -9.32 -5.24 -18.44
CA ARG A 17 -10.34 -4.41 -17.77
C ARG A 17 -10.28 -4.75 -16.27
N PRO A 18 -10.19 -3.77 -15.36
CA PRO A 18 -10.31 -4.06 -13.94
C PRO A 18 -11.68 -4.69 -13.71
N GLY A 19 -11.69 -5.92 -13.18
CA GLY A 19 -12.93 -6.53 -12.70
C GLY A 19 -13.53 -5.69 -11.57
N ASN A 20 -14.80 -5.91 -11.26
CA ASN A 20 -15.49 -5.26 -10.15
C ASN A 20 -14.64 -5.39 -8.87
N ILE A 21 -14.13 -4.28 -8.36
CA ILE A 21 -13.36 -4.22 -7.12
C ILE A 21 -14.41 -4.43 -6.02
N GLY A 22 -14.30 -5.51 -5.25
CA GLY A 22 -15.18 -5.76 -4.10
C GLY A 22 -15.10 -4.64 -3.05
N GLU A 23 -15.67 -4.88 -1.86
CA GLU A 23 -15.46 -3.94 -0.75
C GLU A 23 -13.96 -3.84 -0.44
N VAL A 24 -13.45 -2.61 -0.36
CA VAL A 24 -12.04 -2.28 -0.09
C VAL A 24 -12.01 -1.20 0.98
N SER A 25 -11.32 -1.48 2.08
CA SER A 25 -11.09 -0.53 3.18
C SER A 25 -9.70 0.10 3.11
N VAL A 26 -8.77 -0.54 2.40
CA VAL A 26 -7.37 -0.13 2.27
C VAL A 26 -6.96 -0.21 0.80
N TYR A 27 -6.45 0.88 0.23
CA TYR A 27 -5.81 0.81 -1.08
C TYR A 27 -4.53 -0.01 -0.98
N VAL A 28 -4.43 -1.07 -1.79
CA VAL A 28 -3.23 -1.89 -1.93
C VAL A 28 -2.86 -1.86 -3.40
N PRO A 29 -1.65 -1.37 -3.75
CA PRO A 29 -1.06 -1.63 -5.05
C PRO A 29 -1.02 -3.14 -5.36
N GLY A 30 -0.93 -3.50 -6.63
CA GLY A 30 -0.77 -4.91 -6.99
C GLY A 30 0.46 -5.54 -6.32
N LEU A 31 0.44 -6.87 -6.12
CA LEU A 31 1.62 -7.59 -5.66
C LEU A 31 2.58 -7.82 -6.83
N ARG A 32 3.81 -7.34 -6.72
CA ARG A 32 4.89 -7.76 -7.64
C ARG A 32 5.18 -9.25 -7.43
N ILE A 33 5.37 -9.98 -8.53
CA ILE A 33 5.50 -11.46 -8.49
C ILE A 33 6.92 -11.85 -8.92
N PRO A 34 7.72 -12.51 -8.07
CA PRO A 34 9.04 -12.98 -8.47
C PRO A 34 8.93 -14.15 -9.44
N LYS A 35 9.85 -14.22 -10.41
CA LYS A 35 10.01 -15.37 -11.33
C LYS A 35 11.09 -16.33 -10.84
N PRO A 36 11.08 -17.63 -11.20
CA PRO A 36 12.14 -18.57 -10.85
C PRO A 36 13.55 -18.08 -11.22
N VAL A 37 14.55 -18.46 -10.44
CA VAL A 37 15.98 -18.14 -10.65
C VAL A 37 16.79 -19.42 -10.44
N ASP A 38 17.73 -19.70 -11.34
CA ASP A 38 18.70 -20.78 -11.17
C ASP A 38 19.97 -20.27 -10.49
N PHE A 39 20.02 -20.42 -9.16
CA PHE A 39 21.19 -20.03 -8.38
C PHE A 39 22.39 -20.95 -8.59
N SER A 40 22.19 -22.19 -9.05
CA SER A 40 23.29 -23.12 -9.26
C SER A 40 24.19 -22.65 -10.41
N GLN A 41 23.57 -22.13 -11.47
CA GLN A 41 24.27 -21.55 -12.61
C GLN A 41 25.08 -20.29 -12.22
N SER A 42 24.51 -19.40 -11.41
CA SER A 42 25.13 -18.11 -11.07
C SER A 42 26.11 -18.16 -9.90
N LEU A 43 25.86 -19.02 -8.90
CA LEU A 43 26.56 -19.02 -7.62
C LEU A 43 27.28 -20.33 -7.30
N GLY A 44 27.11 -21.38 -8.11
CA GLY A 44 27.65 -22.73 -7.83
C GLY A 44 29.16 -22.76 -7.59
N ASP A 45 29.92 -21.94 -8.31
CA ASP A 45 31.38 -21.86 -8.16
C ASP A 45 31.83 -20.97 -6.99
N ASN A 46 30.93 -20.19 -6.40
CA ASN A 46 31.27 -19.17 -5.41
C ASN A 46 30.77 -19.53 -4.00
N LEU A 47 29.75 -20.38 -3.89
CA LEU A 47 29.12 -20.75 -2.63
C LEU A 47 29.05 -22.27 -2.47
N SER A 48 29.03 -22.74 -1.23
CA SER A 48 28.81 -24.17 -0.96
C SER A 48 27.44 -24.64 -1.49
N LYS A 49 27.39 -25.90 -1.94
CA LYS A 49 26.16 -26.53 -2.44
C LYS A 49 24.97 -26.35 -1.50
N ASN A 50 25.16 -26.56 -0.19
CA ASN A 50 24.11 -26.41 0.81
C ASN A 50 23.52 -24.98 0.86
N MET A 51 24.36 -23.95 0.68
CA MET A 51 23.91 -22.55 0.67
C MET A 51 23.11 -22.22 -0.59
N VAL A 52 23.57 -22.70 -1.75
CA VAL A 52 22.88 -22.55 -3.03
C VAL A 52 21.52 -23.26 -2.99
N GLU A 53 21.47 -24.47 -2.46
CA GLU A 53 20.22 -25.24 -2.29
C GLU A 53 19.25 -24.54 -1.35
N ARG A 54 19.73 -24.03 -0.20
CA ARG A 54 18.90 -23.29 0.76
C ARG A 54 18.30 -22.03 0.13
N LEU A 55 19.11 -21.23 -0.56
CA LEU A 55 18.66 -20.00 -1.23
C LEU A 55 17.63 -20.32 -2.32
N SER A 56 17.88 -21.37 -3.11
CA SER A 56 16.96 -21.86 -4.15
C SER A 56 15.62 -22.31 -3.58
N ALA A 57 15.64 -23.08 -2.50
CA ALA A 57 14.42 -23.59 -1.86
C ALA A 57 13.56 -22.46 -1.29
N LEU A 58 14.18 -21.51 -0.56
CA LEU A 58 13.48 -20.36 0.01
C LEU A 58 12.83 -19.50 -1.07
N ARG A 59 13.58 -19.18 -2.12
CA ARG A 59 13.05 -18.35 -3.21
C ARG A 59 11.98 -19.08 -4.03
N THR A 60 12.12 -20.38 -4.27
CA THR A 60 11.11 -21.20 -4.95
C THR A 60 9.79 -21.19 -4.17
N ARG A 61 9.86 -21.33 -2.84
CA ARG A 61 8.67 -21.24 -1.97
C ARG A 61 7.96 -19.90 -2.14
N ILE A 62 8.70 -18.78 -2.13
CA ILE A 62 8.14 -17.44 -2.34
C ILE A 62 7.48 -17.33 -3.73
N VAL A 63 8.15 -17.78 -4.79
CA VAL A 63 7.63 -17.72 -6.17
C VAL A 63 6.29 -18.46 -6.28
N VAL A 64 6.21 -19.68 -5.74
CA VAL A 64 4.99 -20.49 -5.78
C VAL A 64 3.85 -19.79 -5.03
N MET A 65 4.12 -19.26 -3.84
CA MET A 65 3.11 -18.64 -2.99
C MET A 65 2.65 -17.28 -3.53
N ALA A 66 3.58 -16.44 -4.00
CA ALA A 66 3.25 -15.14 -4.60
C ALA A 66 2.43 -15.29 -5.89
N ALA A 67 2.70 -16.32 -6.70
CA ALA A 67 1.91 -16.60 -7.90
C ALA A 67 0.47 -17.04 -7.60
N GLN A 68 0.23 -17.65 -6.43
CA GLN A 68 -1.12 -18.02 -5.97
C GLN A 68 -1.90 -16.81 -5.42
N GLU A 69 -1.22 -15.89 -4.74
CA GLU A 69 -1.84 -14.70 -4.14
C GLU A 69 -2.11 -13.57 -5.16
N GLY A 70 -1.23 -13.37 -6.14
CA GLY A 70 -1.33 -12.26 -7.11
C GLY A 70 -2.67 -12.16 -7.86
N PRO A 71 -3.21 -13.25 -8.45
CA PRO A 71 -4.51 -13.24 -9.14
C PRO A 71 -5.71 -13.07 -8.20
N THR A 72 -5.55 -13.35 -6.91
CA THR A 72 -6.65 -13.45 -5.93
C THR A 72 -7.00 -12.09 -5.34
N ILE A 73 -6.03 -11.17 -5.25
CA ILE A 73 -6.24 -9.80 -4.75
C ILE A 73 -6.93 -8.91 -5.81
N THR A 74 -6.64 -9.13 -7.10
CA THR A 74 -7.30 -8.41 -8.22
C THR A 74 -8.66 -8.97 -8.60
N ARG A 75 -8.95 -10.24 -8.23
CA ARG A 75 -10.26 -10.87 -8.36
C ARG A 75 -10.84 -11.13 -6.98
N THR A 76 -11.49 -10.12 -6.41
CA THR A 76 -12.43 -10.27 -5.29
C THR A 76 -13.69 -11.01 -5.76
N ARG A 77 -13.53 -12.23 -6.28
CA ARG A 77 -14.63 -13.18 -6.35
C ARG A 77 -14.88 -13.58 -4.90
N ARG A 78 -16.09 -13.33 -4.41
CA ARG A 78 -16.66 -13.95 -3.19
C ARG A 78 -16.47 -15.47 -3.27
N LYS A 79 -15.27 -15.96 -2.96
CA LYS A 79 -15.14 -17.26 -2.34
C LYS A 79 -15.47 -16.98 -0.90
N SER A 80 -16.51 -17.65 -0.41
CA SER A 80 -16.71 -17.85 1.02
C SER A 80 -15.33 -17.96 1.65
N ALA A 81 -15.00 -17.06 2.58
CA ALA A 81 -13.82 -17.21 3.40
C ALA A 81 -14.00 -18.53 4.16
N THR A 82 -13.62 -19.65 3.54
CA THR A 82 -13.10 -20.79 4.29
C THR A 82 -12.01 -20.19 5.16
N GLN A 83 -12.01 -20.55 6.43
CA GLN A 83 -11.31 -19.92 7.56
C GLN A 83 -9.76 -19.79 7.40
N HIS A 84 -9.21 -19.87 6.19
CA HIS A 84 -7.78 -20.06 5.86
C HIS A 84 -7.21 -18.97 4.93
N GLY A 85 -7.98 -17.95 4.49
CA GLY A 85 -7.43 -16.87 3.65
C GLY A 85 -6.38 -15.98 4.37
N GLY A 86 -6.38 -15.98 5.71
CA GLY A 86 -5.33 -15.34 6.50
C GLY A 86 -4.06 -16.19 6.63
N SER A 87 -4.14 -17.51 6.42
CA SER A 87 -2.97 -18.39 6.58
C SER A 87 -2.01 -18.23 5.41
N THR A 88 -2.50 -18.10 4.17
CA THR A 88 -1.62 -18.03 2.99
C THR A 88 -0.78 -16.75 2.90
N LEU A 89 -1.37 -15.58 3.22
CA LEU A 89 -0.62 -14.32 3.30
C LEU A 89 0.41 -14.33 4.43
N ALA A 90 0.04 -14.86 5.60
CA ALA A 90 0.96 -15.01 6.73
C ALA A 90 2.11 -15.97 6.41
N ASP A 91 1.80 -17.09 5.75
CA ASP A 91 2.81 -18.07 5.34
C ASP A 91 3.79 -17.47 4.32
N LEU A 92 3.31 -16.64 3.37
CA LEU A 92 4.16 -15.95 2.40
C LEU A 92 5.01 -14.89 3.09
N HIS A 93 4.43 -14.15 4.04
CA HIS A 93 5.18 -13.19 4.84
C HIS A 93 6.30 -13.87 5.63
N GLN A 94 6.03 -15.03 6.24
CA GLN A 94 7.05 -15.83 6.92
C GLN A 94 8.13 -16.32 5.95
N ALA A 95 7.77 -16.78 4.76
CA ALA A 95 8.73 -17.21 3.74
C ALA A 95 9.69 -16.08 3.33
N LEU A 96 9.19 -14.83 3.26
CA LEU A 96 10.00 -13.64 3.00
C LEU A 96 10.94 -13.33 4.18
N GLU A 97 10.44 -13.43 5.42
CA GLU A 97 11.25 -13.25 6.64
C GLU A 97 12.37 -14.30 6.75
N ASP A 98 12.12 -15.54 6.34
CA ASP A 98 13.12 -16.62 6.31
C ASP A 98 14.18 -16.41 5.19
N TYR A 99 13.76 -15.81 4.07
CA TYR A 99 14.61 -15.57 2.90
C TYR A 99 15.55 -14.39 3.08
N LEU A 100 15.07 -13.29 3.66
CA LEU A 100 15.78 -12.03 3.73
C LEU A 100 17.18 -12.13 4.38
N PRO A 101 17.39 -12.83 5.52
CA PRO A 101 18.72 -12.98 6.12
C PRO A 101 19.70 -13.73 5.22
N VAL A 102 19.23 -14.71 4.44
CA VAL A 102 20.08 -15.48 3.50
C VAL A 102 20.44 -14.61 2.30
N LEU A 103 19.47 -13.84 1.78
CA LEU A 103 19.68 -12.88 0.69
C LEU A 103 20.67 -11.78 1.08
N LEU A 104 20.58 -11.25 2.30
CA LEU A 104 21.51 -10.23 2.80
C LEU A 104 22.96 -10.74 2.84
N GLY A 105 23.18 -12.05 2.91
CA GLY A 105 24.51 -12.65 2.77
C GLY A 105 25.17 -12.38 1.41
N LEU A 106 24.40 -12.13 0.35
CA LEU A 106 24.93 -11.83 -0.99
C LEU A 106 25.44 -10.39 -1.12
N VAL A 107 24.95 -9.47 -0.28
CA VAL A 107 25.32 -8.04 -0.30
C VAL A 107 26.28 -7.66 0.83
N LYS A 108 26.63 -8.61 1.69
CA LYS A 108 27.56 -8.36 2.79
C LYS A 108 28.97 -8.05 2.26
N ASP A 109 29.64 -7.09 2.90
CA ASP A 109 31.04 -6.74 2.68
C ASP A 109 31.38 -6.36 1.21
N GLU A 110 30.41 -5.76 0.49
CA GLU A 110 30.54 -5.37 -0.92
C GLU A 110 31.03 -6.52 -1.83
N SER A 111 30.63 -7.75 -1.51
CA SER A 111 31.08 -8.92 -2.26
C SER A 111 30.67 -8.83 -3.74
N GLN A 112 31.50 -9.40 -4.62
CA GLN A 112 31.18 -9.51 -6.05
C GLN A 112 29.92 -10.37 -6.31
N LEU A 113 29.43 -11.10 -5.30
CA LEU A 113 28.21 -11.90 -5.38
C LEU A 113 26.96 -11.04 -5.63
N GLN A 114 27.00 -9.76 -5.22
CA GLN A 114 25.86 -8.86 -5.37
C GLN A 114 25.40 -8.71 -6.83
N TYR A 115 26.30 -8.91 -7.81
CA TYR A 115 26.00 -8.77 -9.24
C TYR A 115 25.89 -10.11 -9.98
N LYS A 116 26.05 -11.26 -9.30
CA LYS A 116 26.14 -12.58 -9.95
C LYS A 116 24.80 -13.15 -10.39
N VAL A 117 23.71 -12.71 -9.76
CA VAL A 117 22.37 -13.25 -9.99
C VAL A 117 21.50 -12.17 -10.64
N GLN A 118 20.85 -12.53 -11.74
CA GLN A 118 19.79 -11.72 -12.32
C GLN A 118 18.45 -12.07 -11.68
N PHE A 119 17.80 -11.07 -11.08
CA PHE A 119 16.50 -11.22 -10.45
C PHE A 119 15.43 -10.66 -11.36
N VAL A 120 14.36 -11.45 -11.58
CA VAL A 120 13.26 -11.08 -12.46
C VAL A 120 11.96 -11.02 -11.66
N TRP A 121 11.22 -9.91 -11.83
CA TRP A 121 9.95 -9.64 -11.17
C TRP A 121 8.92 -9.11 -12.17
N VAL A 122 7.67 -9.53 -11.99
CA VAL A 122 6.50 -8.96 -12.66
C VAL A 122 6.10 -7.68 -11.95
N ASN A 123 6.05 -6.57 -12.68
CA ASN A 123 5.63 -5.26 -12.18
C ASN A 123 4.10 -5.10 -12.22
N GLN A 124 3.58 -4.11 -11.51
CA GLN A 124 2.13 -3.88 -11.39
C GLN A 124 1.74 -2.48 -11.85
N GLU A 125 2.59 -1.48 -11.63
CA GLU A 125 2.31 -0.08 -11.96
C GLU A 125 3.10 0.46 -13.17
N ASP A 126 4.12 -0.27 -13.60
CA ASP A 126 4.93 0.05 -14.78
C ASP A 126 4.26 -0.34 -16.13
N GLU A 127 4.68 0.29 -17.23
CA GLU A 127 4.37 -0.16 -18.60
C GLU A 127 5.07 -1.48 -18.92
N ALA A 128 6.32 -1.62 -18.45
CA ALA A 128 7.06 -2.87 -18.59
C ALA A 128 6.48 -3.92 -17.63
N GLU A 129 5.88 -4.97 -18.18
CA GLU A 129 5.27 -6.03 -17.36
C GLU A 129 6.30 -6.75 -16.47
N GLU A 130 7.57 -6.78 -16.86
CA GLU A 130 8.65 -7.44 -16.11
C GLU A 130 9.92 -6.61 -16.09
N THR A 131 10.65 -6.66 -14.97
CA THR A 131 11.99 -6.08 -14.83
C THR A 131 12.98 -7.16 -14.41
N ALA A 132 14.15 -7.16 -15.05
CA ALA A 132 15.24 -8.08 -14.79
C ALA A 132 16.52 -7.29 -14.47
N ILE A 133 17.03 -7.39 -13.23
CA ILE A 133 18.21 -6.65 -12.77
C ILE A 133 19.19 -7.59 -12.08
N SER A 134 20.47 -7.51 -12.47
CA SER A 134 21.58 -8.27 -11.87
C SER A 134 22.15 -7.57 -10.65
N ASN A 135 21.33 -7.47 -9.59
CA ASN A 135 21.74 -6.82 -8.35
C ASN A 135 20.97 -7.38 -7.14
N ALA A 136 21.67 -7.81 -6.10
CA ALA A 136 21.06 -8.37 -4.90
C ALA A 136 20.37 -7.30 -4.02
N TRP A 137 20.80 -6.04 -4.04
CA TRP A 137 20.04 -4.94 -3.41
C TRP A 137 18.71 -4.69 -4.10
N TYR A 138 18.61 -4.91 -5.42
CA TYR A 138 17.33 -4.88 -6.13
C TYR A 138 16.39 -6.00 -5.65
N GLU A 139 16.89 -7.21 -5.40
CA GLU A 139 16.08 -8.28 -4.81
C GLU A 139 15.63 -7.91 -3.40
N VAL A 140 16.53 -7.38 -2.55
CA VAL A 140 16.21 -6.94 -1.19
C VAL A 140 15.10 -5.88 -1.22
N LEU A 141 15.23 -4.90 -2.11
CA LEU A 141 14.24 -3.84 -2.31
C LEU A 141 12.87 -4.41 -2.71
N SER A 142 12.88 -5.37 -3.66
CA SER A 142 11.66 -6.03 -4.15
C SER A 142 10.98 -6.86 -3.06
N VAL A 143 11.75 -7.56 -2.22
CA VAL A 143 11.26 -8.31 -1.07
C VAL A 143 10.62 -7.38 -0.04
N LEU A 144 11.29 -6.29 0.37
CA LEU A 144 10.74 -5.33 1.33
C LEU A 144 9.44 -4.69 0.82
N HIS A 145 9.40 -4.34 -0.47
CA HIS A 145 8.18 -3.84 -1.11
C HIS A 145 7.05 -4.88 -1.02
N LEU A 146 7.30 -6.14 -1.37
CA LEU A 146 6.29 -7.19 -1.28
C LEU A 146 5.80 -7.41 0.16
N MET A 147 6.68 -7.40 1.15
CA MET A 147 6.30 -7.50 2.58
C MET A 147 5.37 -6.36 3.01
N ALA A 148 5.63 -5.14 2.53
CA ALA A 148 4.76 -4.00 2.78
C ALA A 148 3.37 -4.17 2.13
N MET A 149 3.31 -4.63 0.88
CA MET A 149 2.03 -4.84 0.18
C MET A 149 1.20 -5.96 0.80
N LEU A 150 1.86 -7.02 1.29
CA LEU A 150 1.20 -8.09 2.05
C LEU A 150 0.64 -7.57 3.37
N SER A 151 1.38 -6.70 4.07
CA SER A 151 0.92 -6.06 5.30
C SER A 151 -0.32 -5.19 5.03
N LEU A 152 -0.31 -4.36 3.98
CA LEU A 152 -1.48 -3.57 3.57
C LEU A 152 -2.69 -4.46 3.20
N SER A 153 -2.44 -5.59 2.52
CA SER A 153 -3.48 -6.58 2.20
C SER A 153 -4.08 -7.21 3.46
N GLN A 154 -3.25 -7.54 4.46
CA GLN A 154 -3.70 -8.08 5.73
C GLN A 154 -4.55 -7.06 6.51
N ALA A 155 -4.13 -5.79 6.54
CA ALA A 155 -4.91 -4.72 7.13
C ALA A 155 -6.27 -4.56 6.43
N ASN A 156 -6.31 -4.65 5.09
CA ASN A 156 -7.55 -4.63 4.33
C ASN A 156 -8.49 -5.74 4.82
N LEU A 157 -8.03 -7.00 4.87
CA LEU A 157 -8.85 -8.14 5.30
C LEU A 157 -9.40 -8.02 6.71
N LEU A 158 -8.65 -7.42 7.64
CA LEU A 158 -9.11 -7.17 9.01
C LEU A 158 -10.18 -6.09 9.09
N LEU A 159 -10.15 -5.12 8.17
CA LEU A 159 -11.04 -3.97 8.15
C LEU A 159 -12.29 -4.16 7.28
N LEU A 160 -12.41 -5.29 6.57
CA LEU A 160 -13.64 -5.61 5.83
C LEU A 160 -14.76 -6.10 6.78
N PRO A 161 -15.98 -5.57 6.65
CA PRO A 161 -17.16 -6.08 7.37
C PRO A 161 -17.41 -7.57 7.06
N ARG A 162 -17.54 -8.42 8.07
CA ARG A 162 -17.80 -9.86 7.88
C ARG A 162 -19.29 -10.17 7.91
N THR A 163 -19.98 -10.30 6.78
CA THR A 163 -21.45 -10.54 6.72
C THR A 163 -21.96 -11.47 7.82
N SER A 164 -22.79 -10.94 8.70
CA SER A 164 -23.49 -11.73 9.73
C SER A 164 -24.71 -12.38 9.10
N ALA A 165 -25.06 -13.59 9.53
CA ALA A 165 -26.26 -14.29 9.05
C ALA A 165 -27.58 -13.60 9.49
N ASP A 166 -27.51 -12.68 10.46
CA ASP A 166 -28.66 -12.09 11.15
C ASP A 166 -29.12 -10.72 10.58
N GLY A 167 -28.71 -10.36 9.36
CA GLY A 167 -29.20 -9.15 8.67
C GLY A 167 -28.69 -7.81 9.23
N TYR A 168 -27.94 -7.81 10.34
CA TYR A 168 -27.19 -6.65 10.80
C TYR A 168 -25.85 -6.55 10.06
N GLN A 169 -25.58 -5.39 9.46
CA GLN A 169 -24.27 -5.06 8.92
C GLN A 169 -23.23 -5.09 10.06
N PRO A 170 -22.27 -6.02 10.04
CA PRO A 170 -21.37 -6.21 11.16
C PRO A 170 -20.29 -5.13 11.14
N LYS A 171 -20.26 -4.30 12.19
CA LYS A 171 -19.22 -3.31 12.43
C LYS A 171 -17.87 -4.03 12.65
N VAL A 172 -16.80 -3.52 12.07
CA VAL A 172 -15.42 -4.01 12.32
C VAL A 172 -15.14 -3.94 13.82
N SER A 173 -14.58 -5.02 14.38
CA SER A 173 -14.30 -5.09 15.81
C SER A 173 -13.23 -4.06 16.23
N GLU A 174 -13.27 -3.61 17.49
CA GLU A 174 -12.24 -2.69 18.00
C GLU A 174 -10.84 -3.34 18.01
N GLU A 175 -10.76 -4.64 18.28
CA GLU A 175 -9.52 -5.41 18.23
C GLU A 175 -8.95 -5.46 16.82
N SER A 176 -9.79 -5.71 15.80
CA SER A 176 -9.36 -5.69 14.39
C SER A 176 -8.86 -4.30 13.97
N ARG A 177 -9.52 -3.23 14.44
CA ARG A 177 -9.04 -1.85 14.21
C ARG A 177 -7.68 -1.63 14.86
N ARG A 178 -7.49 -2.02 16.12
CA ARG A 178 -6.21 -1.87 16.83
C ARG A 178 -5.09 -2.65 16.15
N ALA A 179 -5.33 -3.92 15.83
CA ALA A 179 -4.38 -4.78 15.12
C ALA A 179 -4.01 -4.22 13.74
N SER A 180 -4.96 -3.59 13.03
CA SER A 180 -4.67 -2.97 11.73
C SER A 180 -3.69 -1.80 11.85
N VAL A 181 -3.70 -1.04 12.96
CA VAL A 181 -2.75 0.05 13.21
C VAL A 181 -1.32 -0.49 13.29
N ASP A 182 -1.11 -1.58 14.02
CA ASP A 182 0.22 -2.21 14.13
C ASP A 182 0.72 -2.73 12.78
N ILE A 183 -0.19 -3.29 11.96
CA ILE A 183 0.13 -3.76 10.61
C ILE A 183 0.49 -2.60 9.68
N PHE A 184 -0.20 -1.46 9.76
CA PHE A 184 0.17 -0.26 9.00
C PHE A 184 1.56 0.25 9.39
N LEU A 185 1.89 0.25 10.68
CA LEU A 185 3.23 0.62 11.15
C LEU A 185 4.29 -0.35 10.63
N LYS A 186 4.00 -1.66 10.60
CA LYS A 186 4.88 -2.68 10.01
C LYS A 186 5.11 -2.42 8.51
N ALA A 187 4.06 -2.14 7.76
CA ALA A 187 4.15 -1.80 6.33
C ALA A 187 5.01 -0.54 6.10
N ALA A 188 4.76 0.53 6.86
CA ALA A 188 5.55 1.75 6.80
C ALA A 188 7.03 1.48 7.14
N GLY A 189 7.31 0.65 8.15
CA GLY A 189 8.66 0.26 8.54
C GLY A 189 9.44 -0.44 7.42
N TYR A 190 8.81 -1.33 6.65
CA TYR A 190 9.45 -1.97 5.50
C TYR A 190 9.83 -0.97 4.41
N LEU A 191 8.91 -0.07 4.07
CA LEU A 191 9.12 0.94 3.03
C LEU A 191 10.13 2.00 3.46
N ASP A 192 10.11 2.39 4.73
CA ASP A 192 11.08 3.30 5.31
C ASP A 192 12.50 2.70 5.29
N CYS A 193 12.62 1.41 5.65
CA CYS A 193 13.87 0.67 5.56
C CYS A 193 14.38 0.60 4.11
N ALA A 194 13.48 0.29 3.16
CA ALA A 194 13.80 0.29 1.73
C ALA A 194 14.38 1.64 1.28
N VAL A 195 13.74 2.74 1.65
CA VAL A 195 14.17 4.09 1.25
C VAL A 195 15.45 4.54 1.93
N ARG A 196 15.60 4.29 3.24
CA ARG A 196 16.72 4.82 4.04
C ARG A 196 17.96 3.95 4.02
N HIS A 197 17.81 2.64 3.84
CA HIS A 197 18.91 1.69 4.01
C HIS A 197 19.23 0.88 2.77
N VAL A 198 18.27 0.66 1.86
CA VAL A 198 18.48 -0.17 0.66
C VAL A 198 18.76 0.68 -0.58
N LEU A 199 17.91 1.65 -0.91
CA LEU A 199 18.13 2.53 -2.06
C LEU A 199 19.52 3.21 -2.07
N PRO A 200 20.08 3.69 -0.94
CA PRO A 200 21.41 4.29 -0.95
C PRO A 200 22.55 3.34 -1.31
N GLN A 201 22.32 2.02 -1.26
CA GLN A 201 23.30 1.01 -1.64
C GLN A 201 23.38 0.79 -3.16
N MET A 202 22.44 1.38 -3.90
CA MET A 202 22.34 1.27 -5.36
C MET A 202 22.93 2.52 -6.02
N SER A 203 23.68 2.34 -7.10
CA SER A 203 24.22 3.47 -7.85
C SER A 203 23.09 4.37 -8.39
N PRO A 204 23.35 5.67 -8.62
CA PRO A 204 22.36 6.57 -9.23
C PRO A 204 21.85 6.07 -10.59
N GLU A 205 22.71 5.41 -11.38
CA GLU A 205 22.35 4.82 -12.66
C GLU A 205 21.35 3.68 -12.47
N LEU A 206 21.65 2.75 -11.57
CA LEU A 206 20.76 1.63 -11.28
C LEU A 206 19.42 2.09 -10.71
N ARG A 207 19.41 3.14 -9.88
CA ARG A 207 18.16 3.71 -9.35
C ARG A 207 17.25 4.29 -10.44
N ARG A 208 17.80 4.74 -11.58
CA ARG A 208 17.00 5.22 -12.73
C ARG A 208 16.42 4.07 -13.56
N GLU A 209 16.98 2.87 -13.44
CA GLU A 209 16.51 1.66 -14.13
C GLU A 209 15.43 0.90 -13.34
N LEU A 210 15.16 1.32 -12.09
CA LEU A 210 14.11 0.73 -11.27
C LEU A 210 12.73 0.91 -11.93
N PRO A 211 11.85 -0.10 -11.84
CA PRO A 211 10.48 0.05 -12.30
C PRO A 211 9.75 1.08 -11.44
N VAL A 212 8.66 1.63 -11.97
CA VAL A 212 7.90 2.69 -11.28
C VAL A 212 7.41 2.23 -9.90
N ASP A 213 7.06 0.94 -9.74
CA ASP A 213 6.68 0.32 -8.46
C ASP A 213 7.77 0.43 -7.36
N LEU A 214 9.02 0.65 -7.76
CA LEU A 214 10.17 0.80 -6.85
C LEU A 214 10.81 2.18 -6.93
N ALA A 215 10.19 3.13 -7.63
CA ALA A 215 10.66 4.51 -7.66
C ALA A 215 10.66 5.09 -6.24
N GLU A 216 11.69 5.86 -5.89
CA GLU A 216 11.83 6.42 -4.54
C GLU A 216 10.59 7.22 -4.11
N GLY A 217 10.01 7.99 -5.04
CA GLY A 217 8.76 8.72 -4.80
C GLY A 217 7.59 7.80 -4.47
N ASP A 218 7.45 6.67 -5.17
CA ASP A 218 6.34 5.75 -4.93
C ASP A 218 6.50 5.04 -3.57
N LEU A 219 7.70 4.55 -3.26
CA LEU A 219 8.01 3.95 -1.96
C LEU A 219 7.74 4.92 -0.79
N ARG A 220 8.13 6.19 -0.94
CA ARG A 220 7.82 7.24 0.05
C ARG A 220 6.32 7.50 0.16
N ALA A 221 5.61 7.58 -0.97
CA ALA A 221 4.17 7.78 -0.99
C ALA A 221 3.43 6.63 -0.29
N LEU A 222 3.80 5.38 -0.56
CA LEU A 222 3.24 4.20 0.09
C LEU A 222 3.53 4.16 1.60
N CYS A 223 4.75 4.55 2.00
CA CYS A 223 5.10 4.64 3.43
C CYS A 223 4.19 5.64 4.15
N LEU A 224 4.03 6.83 3.56
CA LEU A 224 3.17 7.90 4.08
C LEU A 224 1.69 7.52 4.04
N GLN A 225 1.25 6.77 3.01
CA GLN A 225 -0.09 6.21 2.93
C GLN A 225 -0.36 5.27 4.11
N ALA A 226 0.55 4.32 4.38
CA ALA A 226 0.38 3.38 5.48
C ALA A 226 0.25 4.12 6.83
N LEU A 227 1.11 5.09 7.09
CA LEU A 227 1.00 5.96 8.27
C LEU A 227 -0.32 6.73 8.31
N GLY A 228 -0.71 7.35 7.19
CA GLY A 228 -1.96 8.10 7.06
C GLY A 228 -3.20 7.25 7.33
N GLN A 229 -3.22 6.00 6.87
CA GLN A 229 -4.31 5.04 7.14
C GLN A 229 -4.30 4.58 8.60
N GLY A 230 -3.13 4.34 9.20
CA GLY A 230 -3.03 4.04 10.62
C GLY A 230 -3.60 5.15 11.52
N VAL A 231 -3.35 6.42 11.17
CA VAL A 231 -3.93 7.57 11.89
C VAL A 231 -5.43 7.71 11.61
N ASP A 232 -5.90 7.42 10.40
CA ASP A 232 -7.33 7.40 10.05
C ASP A 232 -8.11 6.43 10.95
N ILE A 233 -7.60 5.21 11.14
CA ILE A 233 -8.20 4.23 12.06
C ILE A 233 -8.21 4.73 13.50
N GLN A 234 -7.11 5.33 13.97
CA GLN A 234 -7.03 5.91 15.32
C GLN A 234 -8.03 7.07 15.50
N LEU A 235 -8.21 7.91 14.48
CA LEU A 235 -9.22 8.97 14.49
C LEU A 235 -10.63 8.37 14.58
N GLY A 236 -10.94 7.33 13.80
CA GLY A 236 -12.20 6.60 13.89
C GLY A 236 -12.47 6.04 15.28
N MET A 237 -11.45 5.46 15.93
CA MET A 237 -11.56 4.99 17.33
C MET A 237 -11.75 6.14 18.32
N ALA A 238 -11.09 7.28 18.11
CA ALA A 238 -11.27 8.47 18.94
C ALA A 238 -12.68 9.06 18.78
N ILE A 239 -13.27 9.01 17.59
CA ILE A 239 -14.66 9.45 17.35
C ILE A 239 -15.65 8.61 18.17
N ASP A 240 -15.49 7.29 18.15
CA ASP A 240 -16.32 6.34 18.90
C ASP A 240 -16.12 6.45 20.43
N SER A 241 -15.04 7.09 20.90
CA SER A 241 -14.68 7.18 22.31
C SER A 241 -15.21 8.44 22.98
N THR A 242 -15.99 8.27 24.05
CA THR A 242 -16.46 9.37 24.91
C THR A 242 -15.34 10.04 25.70
N LYS A 243 -14.18 9.39 25.83
CA LYS A 243 -13.01 9.91 26.55
C LYS A 243 -12.11 10.79 25.68
N ALA A 244 -12.24 10.73 24.36
CA ALA A 244 -11.38 11.46 23.45
C ALA A 244 -11.89 12.90 23.22
N THR A 245 -11.09 13.88 23.61
CA THR A 245 -11.43 15.31 23.45
C THR A 245 -11.40 15.74 21.98
N LEU A 246 -12.06 16.86 21.66
CA LEU A 246 -11.97 17.47 20.34
C LEU A 246 -10.52 17.82 19.94
N ALA A 247 -9.70 18.23 20.91
CA ALA A 247 -8.28 18.51 20.68
C ALA A 247 -7.51 17.26 20.19
N VAL A 248 -7.81 16.08 20.74
CA VAL A 248 -7.21 14.81 20.27
C VAL A 248 -7.65 14.51 18.84
N LYS A 249 -8.95 14.63 18.54
CA LYS A 249 -9.52 14.38 17.19
C LYS A 249 -8.92 15.34 16.16
N ARG A 250 -8.82 16.63 16.48
CA ARG A 250 -8.16 17.64 15.64
C ARG A 250 -6.70 17.29 15.39
N ARG A 251 -5.94 16.91 16.43
CA ARG A 251 -4.52 16.57 16.30
C ARG A 251 -4.30 15.41 15.33
N LEU A 252 -5.07 14.33 15.48
CA LEU A 252 -5.01 13.18 14.57
C LEU A 252 -5.37 13.58 13.13
N ALA A 253 -6.43 14.37 12.94
CA ALA A 253 -6.80 14.85 11.61
C ALA A 253 -5.69 15.74 10.98
N CYS A 254 -5.05 16.62 11.75
CA CYS A 254 -3.92 17.41 11.27
C CYS A 254 -2.69 16.56 10.93
N GLU A 255 -2.46 15.48 11.67
CA GLU A 255 -1.40 14.51 11.39
C GLU A 255 -1.67 13.76 10.08
N MET A 256 -2.91 13.32 9.83
CA MET A 256 -3.32 12.78 8.53
C MET A 256 -3.06 13.77 7.39
N VAL A 257 -3.40 15.05 7.56
CA VAL A 257 -3.13 16.08 6.54
C VAL A 257 -1.66 16.12 6.15
N LYS A 258 -0.74 16.02 7.12
CA LYS A 258 0.71 16.02 6.86
C LYS A 258 1.13 14.80 6.05
N TYR A 259 0.67 13.61 6.42
CA TYR A 259 1.03 12.38 5.72
C TYR A 259 0.48 12.36 4.29
N TRP A 260 -0.79 12.68 4.10
CA TRP A 260 -1.41 12.66 2.77
C TRP A 260 -0.91 13.76 1.85
N GLN A 261 -0.58 14.94 2.38
CA GLN A 261 0.08 16.00 1.59
C GLN A 261 1.43 15.50 1.07
N GLN A 262 2.29 14.98 1.95
CA GLN A 262 3.60 14.50 1.55
C GLN A 262 3.49 13.31 0.59
N ALA A 263 2.53 12.41 0.80
CA ALA A 263 2.28 11.30 -0.14
C ALA A 263 1.93 11.83 -1.54
N GLN A 264 1.05 12.84 -1.61
CA GLN A 264 0.66 13.49 -2.86
C GLN A 264 1.88 14.11 -3.57
N ASP A 265 2.72 14.83 -2.83
CA ASP A 265 3.90 15.51 -3.39
C ASP A 265 4.91 14.52 -3.96
N ASN A 266 5.04 13.33 -3.35
CA ASN A 266 5.94 12.28 -3.82
C ASN A 266 5.44 11.56 -5.09
N ILE A 267 4.12 11.38 -5.23
CA ILE A 267 3.55 10.59 -6.34
C ILE A 267 3.11 11.43 -7.55
N MET A 268 2.83 12.73 -7.37
CA MET A 268 2.16 13.54 -8.39
C MET A 268 2.87 13.57 -9.75
N ASN A 269 4.21 13.54 -9.74
CA ASN A 269 5.05 13.66 -10.94
C ASN A 269 5.52 12.32 -11.51
N LEU A 270 5.14 11.19 -10.91
CA LEU A 270 5.56 9.88 -11.41
C LEU A 270 4.82 9.52 -12.71
N PRO A 271 5.51 8.91 -13.69
CA PRO A 271 4.92 8.48 -14.96
C PRO A 271 4.13 7.17 -14.77
N LEU A 272 3.10 7.22 -13.95
CA LEU A 272 2.18 6.11 -13.72
C LEU A 272 1.29 5.94 -14.96
N ALA A 273 1.77 5.13 -15.90
CA ALA A 273 1.24 5.02 -17.26
C ALA A 273 0.08 4.01 -17.38
N ASN A 274 -0.28 3.33 -16.30
CA ASN A 274 -1.38 2.36 -16.28
C ASN A 274 -2.52 2.78 -15.35
N GLY A 275 -3.69 2.15 -15.53
CA GLY A 275 -4.90 2.51 -14.77
C GLY A 275 -4.81 2.25 -13.26
N TRP A 276 -3.79 1.55 -12.76
CA TRP A 276 -3.57 1.35 -11.31
C TRP A 276 -2.85 2.54 -10.69
N GLY A 277 -1.75 3.00 -11.29
CA GLY A 277 -1.05 4.16 -10.75
C GLY A 277 -1.86 5.47 -10.83
N GLU A 278 -2.71 5.64 -11.85
CA GLU A 278 -3.69 6.74 -11.87
C GLU A 278 -4.69 6.67 -10.69
N LYS A 279 -5.14 5.46 -10.33
CA LYS A 279 -6.00 5.25 -9.17
C LYS A 279 -5.28 5.55 -7.87
N HIS A 280 -4.01 5.19 -7.73
CA HIS A 280 -3.21 5.52 -6.56
C HIS A 280 -3.15 7.05 -6.33
N LYS A 281 -2.85 7.82 -7.38
CA LYS A 281 -2.87 9.30 -7.33
C LYS A 281 -4.23 9.86 -6.92
N LEU A 282 -5.32 9.32 -7.47
CA LEU A 282 -6.68 9.74 -7.13
C LEU A 282 -7.02 9.40 -5.68
N PHE A 283 -6.65 8.22 -5.20
CA PHE A 283 -6.86 7.77 -3.83
C PHE A 283 -6.15 8.68 -2.82
N VAL A 284 -4.86 8.93 -3.02
CA VAL A 284 -4.05 9.82 -2.16
C VAL A 284 -4.65 11.23 -2.13
N LYS A 285 -5.04 11.77 -3.28
CA LYS A 285 -5.66 13.10 -3.38
C LYS A 285 -7.01 13.16 -2.68
N TRP A 286 -7.83 12.11 -2.81
CA TRP A 286 -9.10 12.01 -2.10
C TRP A 286 -8.88 12.01 -0.58
N LYS A 287 -7.98 11.15 -0.09
CA LYS A 287 -7.65 11.04 1.33
C LYS A 287 -7.06 12.33 1.91
N TYR A 288 -6.27 13.06 1.12
CA TYR A 288 -5.80 14.38 1.50
C TYR A 288 -6.95 15.39 1.72
N PHE A 289 -7.96 15.41 0.84
CA PHE A 289 -9.12 16.29 1.03
C PHE A 289 -10.00 15.85 2.20
N GLU A 290 -10.15 14.55 2.43
CA GLU A 290 -10.86 14.01 3.58
C GLU A 290 -10.19 14.44 4.89
N ALA A 291 -8.87 14.29 5.00
CA ALA A 291 -8.10 14.72 6.16
C ALA A 291 -8.23 16.23 6.43
N LYS A 292 -8.21 17.06 5.36
CA LYS A 292 -8.41 18.50 5.48
C LYS A 292 -9.82 18.85 5.99
N ALA A 293 -10.85 18.19 5.44
CA ALA A 293 -12.22 18.39 5.91
C ALA A 293 -12.34 18.08 7.40
N ALA A 294 -11.79 16.93 7.85
CA ALA A 294 -11.80 16.54 9.25
C ALA A 294 -11.03 17.54 10.14
N ALA A 295 -9.85 17.99 9.72
CA ALA A 295 -9.03 18.92 10.49
C ALA A 295 -9.72 20.26 10.70
N TYR A 296 -10.34 20.82 9.64
CA TYR A 296 -11.11 22.06 9.74
C TYR A 296 -12.39 21.87 10.57
N TYR A 297 -13.07 20.74 10.43
CA TYR A 297 -14.28 20.43 11.20
C TYR A 297 -14.01 20.44 12.70
N TYR A 298 -13.05 19.64 13.17
CA TYR A 298 -12.71 19.61 14.60
C TYR A 298 -12.11 20.92 15.09
N HIS A 299 -11.41 21.67 14.24
CA HIS A 299 -10.96 23.00 14.61
C HIS A 299 -12.12 23.98 14.81
N GLY A 300 -13.12 23.94 13.93
CA GLY A 300 -14.34 24.74 14.06
C GLY A 300 -15.09 24.44 15.36
N LEU A 301 -15.27 23.16 15.68
CA LEU A 301 -15.92 22.76 16.94
C LEU A 301 -15.18 23.27 18.19
N ILE A 302 -13.84 23.22 18.20
CA ILE A 302 -13.05 23.76 19.32
C ILE A 302 -13.19 25.29 19.42
N LEU A 303 -13.26 25.99 18.29
CA LEU A 303 -13.44 27.45 18.28
C LEU A 303 -14.83 27.84 18.79
N ASP A 304 -15.84 27.03 18.50
CA ASP A 304 -17.23 27.24 18.93
C ASP A 304 -17.41 27.13 20.46
N GLU A 305 -16.52 26.39 21.15
CA GLU A 305 -16.46 26.36 22.62
C GLU A 305 -15.97 27.70 23.24
N GLY A 306 -15.49 28.64 22.42
CA GLY A 306 -14.97 29.93 22.88
C GLY A 306 -16.05 30.99 23.14
N ASN A 307 -15.96 31.69 24.27
CA ASN A 307 -17.01 32.63 24.73
C ASN A 307 -17.02 34.02 24.05
N THR A 308 -16.37 34.21 22.89
CA THR A 308 -16.32 35.54 22.23
C THR A 308 -16.87 35.49 20.81
N GLU A 309 -17.50 36.58 20.36
CA GLU A 309 -18.01 36.71 18.99
C GLU A 309 -16.91 36.46 17.93
N LYS A 310 -15.67 36.86 18.23
CA LYS A 310 -14.50 36.57 17.39
C LYS A 310 -14.28 35.07 17.22
N PHE A 311 -14.38 34.28 18.30
CA PHE A 311 -14.22 32.83 18.23
C PHE A 311 -15.33 32.18 17.39
N HIS A 312 -16.59 32.64 17.54
CA HIS A 312 -17.72 32.17 16.74
C HIS A 312 -17.54 32.48 15.25
N GLY A 313 -17.09 33.70 14.91
CA GLY A 313 -16.78 34.05 13.52
C GLY A 313 -15.69 33.16 12.91
N MET A 314 -14.64 32.84 13.68
CA MET A 314 -13.60 31.89 13.25
C MET A 314 -14.12 30.46 13.13
N ALA A 315 -15.01 30.02 14.02
CA ALA A 315 -15.64 28.70 13.97
C ALA A 315 -16.44 28.53 12.67
N VAL A 316 -17.26 29.52 12.31
CA VAL A 316 -18.04 29.52 11.06
C VAL A 316 -17.11 29.40 9.85
N ALA A 317 -16.03 30.19 9.79
CA ALA A 317 -15.07 30.13 8.68
C ALA A 317 -14.40 28.74 8.57
N ALA A 318 -14.03 28.13 9.70
CA ALA A 318 -13.46 26.79 9.72
C ALA A 318 -14.45 25.72 9.24
N LEU A 319 -15.71 25.78 9.68
CA LEU A 319 -16.75 24.84 9.26
C LEU A 319 -17.10 25.00 7.77
N GLN A 320 -17.11 26.23 7.24
CA GLN A 320 -17.25 26.48 5.81
C GLN A 320 -16.12 25.84 5.00
N ALA A 321 -14.87 26.01 5.44
CA ALA A 321 -13.72 25.36 4.80
C ALA A 321 -13.84 23.82 4.83
N ALA A 322 -14.29 23.25 5.95
CA ALA A 322 -14.54 21.81 6.07
C ALA A 322 -15.56 21.31 5.03
N ASP A 323 -16.68 22.03 4.88
CA ASP A 323 -17.73 21.70 3.91
C ASP A 323 -17.25 21.84 2.45
N GLU A 324 -16.44 22.85 2.13
CA GLU A 324 -15.81 22.95 0.80
C GLU A 324 -14.93 21.75 0.47
N TYR A 325 -14.11 21.28 1.42
CA TYR A 325 -13.30 20.07 1.22
C TYR A 325 -14.17 18.82 1.12
N LEU A 326 -15.26 18.73 1.89
CA LEU A 326 -16.21 17.62 1.78
C LEU A 326 -16.88 17.57 0.39
N ARG A 327 -17.20 18.72 -0.21
CA ARG A 327 -17.67 18.80 -1.60
C ARG A 327 -16.59 18.35 -2.60
N LYS A 328 -15.31 18.61 -2.34
CA LYS A 328 -14.20 18.08 -3.17
C LYS A 328 -14.08 16.57 -3.03
N VAL A 329 -14.22 16.02 -1.82
CA VAL A 329 -14.26 14.57 -1.55
C VAL A 329 -15.36 13.90 -2.37
N ARG A 330 -16.60 14.37 -2.29
CA ARG A 330 -17.75 13.82 -3.04
C ARG A 330 -17.57 13.84 -4.57
N ARG A 331 -16.76 14.76 -5.10
CA ARG A 331 -16.40 14.78 -6.52
C ARG A 331 -15.37 13.70 -6.87
N HIS A 332 -14.37 13.49 -6.03
CA HIS A 332 -13.30 12.52 -6.30
C HIS A 332 -13.75 11.06 -6.09
N VAL A 333 -14.61 10.78 -5.11
CA VAL A 333 -15.17 9.43 -4.92
C VAL A 333 -15.90 8.93 -6.18
N ARG A 334 -16.58 9.82 -6.91
CA ARG A 334 -17.26 9.49 -8.18
C ARG A 334 -16.32 9.10 -9.32
N HIS A 335 -15.03 9.44 -9.22
CA HIS A 335 -14.01 9.05 -10.19
C HIS A 335 -13.23 7.79 -9.76
N LEU A 336 -13.38 7.36 -8.50
CA LEU A 336 -12.74 6.16 -7.96
C LEU A 336 -13.62 4.90 -8.06
N MET A 337 -14.95 5.07 -8.11
CA MET A 337 -15.93 4.00 -8.36
C MET A 337 -16.16 3.79 -9.87
#